data_AF-A0A813S1K4-F1
#
_entry.id   AF-A0A813S1K4-F1
#
_cell.length_a   1.000
_cell.length_b   1.000
_cell.length_c   1.000
_cell.angle_alpha   90.00
_cell.angle_beta   90.00
_cell.angle_gamma   90.00
#
_symmetry.space_group_name_H-M   'P 1'
#
loop_
_entity.id
_entity.type
_entity.pdbx_description
1 polymer ?
#
loop_
_entity_poly.entity_id
_entity_poly.type
_entity_poly.pdbx_seq_one_letter_code
_entity_poly.pdbx_strand_id
1 'polypeptide(L)'
;MSDTAAIELLKRAVQLDSEQKYPDALTCYSEGVRMLLTAVKDIPSSEERKRNAYRQKITECIDRAEKLKDLVEQQKGIVTLLFRLFCV
;
A
#
# COMPACT_ATOMS: atom_id res chain seq x y z
N MET A 1 15.14 10.88 6.52
CA MET A 1 14.20 10.48 7.61
C MET A 1 12.84 10.11 7.05
N SER A 2 12.28 10.85 6.08
CA SER A 2 10.98 10.50 5.47
C SER A 2 11.01 9.23 4.61
N ASP A 3 12.14 8.92 3.97
CA ASP A 3 12.32 7.77 3.10
C ASP A 3 12.43 6.43 3.85
N THR A 4 13.18 6.38 4.97
CA THR A 4 13.29 5.17 5.79
C THR A 4 11.93 4.72 6.34
N ALA A 5 11.16 5.65 6.91
CA ALA A 5 9.83 5.35 7.46
C ALA A 5 8.86 4.90 6.36
N ALA A 6 8.92 5.51 5.18
CA ALA A 6 8.11 5.08 4.02
C ALA A 6 8.46 3.64 3.60
N ILE A 7 9.75 3.29 3.55
CA ILE A 7 10.21 1.94 3.21
C ILE A 7 9.75 0.91 4.24
N GLU A 8 9.80 1.22 5.54
CA GLU A 8 9.32 0.34 6.59
C GLU A 8 7.81 0.11 6.50
N LEU A 9 7.03 1.17 6.22
CA LEU A 9 5.59 1.08 5.98
C LEU A 9 5.26 0.18 4.78
N LEU A 10 6.01 0.31 3.68
CA LEU A 10 5.83 -0.53 2.49
C LEU A 10 6.22 -2.00 2.75
N LYS A 11 7.28 -2.25 3.53
CA LYS A 11 7.61 -3.63 3.97
C LYS A 11 6.50 -4.22 4.83
N ARG A 12 5.94 -3.44 5.74
CA ARG A 12 4.80 -3.87 6.56
C ARG A 12 3.57 -4.15 5.70
N ALA A 13 3.31 -3.34 4.68
CA ALA A 13 2.24 -3.57 3.71
C ALA A 13 2.39 -4.93 3.00
N VAL A 14 3.60 -5.26 2.53
CA VAL A 14 3.89 -6.56 1.89
C VAL A 14 3.67 -7.72 2.86
N GLN A 15 4.08 -7.58 4.12
CA GLN A 15 3.83 -8.60 5.13
C GLN A 15 2.32 -8.83 5.34
N LEU A 16 1.55 -7.76 5.56
CA LEU A 16 0.10 -7.85 5.77
C LEU A 16 -0.64 -8.40 4.55
N ASP A 17 -0.17 -8.06 3.35
CA ASP A 17 -0.67 -8.58 2.08
C ASP A 17 -0.48 -10.12 2.01
N SER A 18 0.69 -10.61 2.39
CA SER A 18 0.95 -12.06 2.48
C SER A 18 0.11 -12.77 3.54
N GLU A 19 -0.26 -12.07 4.61
CA GLU A 19 -1.15 -12.55 5.67
C GLU A 19 -2.65 -12.40 5.30
N GLN A 20 -2.96 -11.95 4.08
CA GLN A 20 -4.32 -11.67 3.58
C GLN A 20 -5.11 -10.65 4.40
N LYS A 21 -4.41 -9.82 5.18
CA LYS A 21 -4.99 -8.69 5.92
C LYS A 21 -5.12 -7.49 4.98
N TYR A 22 -5.92 -7.67 3.92
CA TYR A 22 -6.00 -6.72 2.81
C TYR A 22 -6.39 -5.29 3.22
N PRO A 23 -7.31 -5.05 4.18
CA PRO A 23 -7.63 -3.69 4.62
C PRO A 23 -6.44 -2.97 5.25
N ASP A 24 -5.70 -3.67 6.11
CA ASP A 24 -4.52 -3.11 6.79
C ASP A 24 -3.37 -2.92 5.79
N ALA A 25 -3.14 -3.91 4.91
CA ALA A 25 -2.15 -3.83 3.84
C ALA A 25 -2.42 -2.63 2.91
N LEU A 26 -3.68 -2.41 2.51
CA LEU A 26 -4.09 -1.29 1.67
C LEU A 26 -3.80 0.05 2.33
N THR A 27 -4.06 0.17 3.63
CA THR A 27 -3.72 1.37 4.42
C THR A 27 -2.21 1.62 4.40
N CYS A 28 -1.41 0.60 4.72
CA CYS A 28 0.05 0.72 4.72
C CYS A 28 0.64 1.04 3.34
N TYR A 29 0.14 0.43 2.26
CA TYR A 29 0.57 0.77 0.89
C TYR A 29 0.25 2.23 0.57
N SER A 30 -0.96 2.70 0.90
CA SER A 30 -1.40 4.08 0.60
C SER A 30 -0.56 5.12 1.35
N GLU A 31 -0.32 4.90 2.64
CA GLU A 31 0.49 5.80 3.46
C GLU A 31 1.97 5.77 3.08
N GLY A 32 2.54 4.59 2.86
CA GLY A 32 3.93 4.42 2.42
C GLY A 32 4.19 5.09 1.07
N VAL A 33 3.29 4.92 0.10
CA VAL A 33 3.38 5.59 -1.20
C VAL A 33 3.29 7.11 -1.05
N ARG A 34 2.37 7.62 -0.24
CA ARG A 34 2.24 9.07 0.03
C ARG A 34 3.52 9.65 0.60
N MET A 35 4.14 8.98 1.58
CA MET A 35 5.39 9.42 2.18
C MET A 35 6.55 9.36 1.18
N LEU A 36 6.63 8.29 0.39
CA LEU A 36 7.69 8.11 -0.59
C LEU A 36 7.59 9.12 -1.75
N LEU A 37 6.37 9.48 -2.17
CA LEU A 37 6.11 10.55 -3.13
C LEU A 37 6.64 11.91 -2.64
N THR A 38 6.43 12.22 -1.37
CA THR A 38 7.00 13.44 -0.76
C THR A 38 8.52 13.36 -0.72
N ALA A 39 9.09 12.24 -0.26
CA ALA A 39 10.53 12.05 -0.20
C ALA A 39 11.20 12.19 -1.59
N VAL A 40 10.57 11.69 -2.66
CA VAL A 40 11.07 11.80 -4.04
C VAL A 40 11.17 13.25 -4.52
N LYS A 41 10.30 14.14 -4.06
CA LYS A 41 10.34 15.58 -4.41
C LYS A 41 11.55 16.29 -3.80
N ASP A 42 11.99 15.82 -2.64
CA ASP A 42 13.12 16.40 -1.90
C ASP A 42 14.47 15.85 -2.38
N ILE A 43 14.49 14.83 -3.26
CA ILE A 43 15.73 14.26 -3.80
C ILE A 43 16.41 15.25 -4.76
N PRO A 44 17.68 15.63 -4.54
CA PRO A 44 18.45 16.50 -5.43
C PRO A 44 18.52 15.99 -6.87
N SER A 45 18.65 16.90 -7.84
CA SER A 45 18.83 16.54 -9.27
C SER A 45 20.06 15.67 -9.54
N SER A 46 21.09 15.76 -8.71
CA SER A 46 22.29 14.91 -8.78
C SER A 46 22.02 13.44 -8.46
N GLU A 47 20.93 13.12 -7.74
CA GLU A 47 20.58 11.75 -7.32
C GLU A 47 19.48 11.12 -8.20
N GLU A 48 19.54 11.34 -9.52
CA GLU A 48 18.51 10.88 -10.45
C GLU A 48 18.28 9.35 -10.43
N ARG A 49 19.35 8.56 -10.24
CA ARG A 49 19.22 7.09 -10.10
C ARG A 49 18.34 6.70 -8.92
N LYS A 50 18.54 7.34 -7.76
CA LYS A 50 17.75 7.10 -6.54
C LYS A 50 16.29 7.50 -6.76
N ARG A 51 16.08 8.67 -7.39
CA ARG A 51 14.75 9.16 -7.76
C ARG A 51 14.01 8.19 -8.66
N ASN A 52 14.66 7.66 -9.69
CA ASN A 52 14.06 6.73 -10.64
C ASN A 52 13.72 5.39 -9.97
N ALA A 53 14.61 4.86 -9.12
CA ALA A 53 14.35 3.64 -8.35
C ALA A 53 13.11 3.79 -7.44
N TYR A 54 12.95 4.93 -6.76
CA TYR A 54 11.78 5.18 -5.92
C TYR A 54 10.51 5.36 -6.74
N ARG A 55 10.57 6.02 -7.91
CA ARG A 55 9.42 6.13 -8.82
C ARG A 55 8.94 4.75 -9.28
N GLN A 56 9.86 3.87 -9.66
CA GLN A 56 9.52 2.51 -10.04
C GLN A 56 8.83 1.78 -8.88
N LYS A 57 9.36 1.87 -7.65
CA LYS A 57 8.70 1.27 -6.49
C LYS A 57 7.35 1.86 -6.15
N ILE A 58 7.17 3.16 -6.34
CA ILE A 58 5.85 3.81 -6.19
C ILE A 58 4.85 3.20 -7.17
N THR A 59 5.21 3.07 -8.45
CA THR A 59 4.34 2.47 -9.47
C THR A 59 3.95 1.03 -9.10
N GLU A 60 4.92 0.19 -8.76
CA GLU A 60 4.65 -1.20 -8.35
C GLU A 60 3.71 -1.29 -7.12
N CYS A 61 3.89 -0.39 -6.14
CA CYS A 61 3.05 -0.35 -4.95
C CYS A 61 1.63 0.15 -5.26
N ILE A 62 1.47 1.12 -6.17
CA ILE A 62 0.15 1.61 -6.61
C ILE A 62 -0.59 0.50 -7.36
N ASP A 63 0.05 -0.15 -8.33
CA ASP A 63 -0.54 -1.24 -9.11
C ASP A 63 -1.04 -2.38 -8.20
N ARG A 64 -0.28 -2.70 -7.14
CA ARG A 64 -0.70 -3.69 -6.16
C ARG A 64 -1.86 -3.18 -5.30
N ALA A 65 -1.79 -1.95 -4.80
CA ALA A 65 -2.83 -1.33 -3.98
C ALA A 65 -4.18 -1.22 -4.71
N GLU A 66 -4.18 -0.95 -6.02
CA GLU A 66 -5.40 -0.95 -6.83
C GLU A 66 -6.07 -2.33 -6.83
N LYS A 67 -5.30 -3.40 -7.06
CA LYS A 67 -5.82 -4.78 -6.99
C LYS A 67 -6.31 -5.16 -5.59
N LEU A 68 -5.72 -4.61 -4.52
CA LEU A 68 -6.18 -4.86 -3.15
C LEU A 68 -7.57 -4.27 -2.89
N LYS A 69 -7.93 -3.15 -3.52
CA LYS A 69 -9.25 -2.52 -3.31
C LYS A 69 -10.38 -3.48 -3.64
N ASP A 70 -10.26 -4.18 -4.76
CA ASP A 70 -11.25 -5.19 -5.19
C ASP A 70 -11.36 -6.33 -4.16
N LEU A 71 -10.24 -6.81 -3.63
CA LEU A 71 -10.22 -7.87 -2.62
C LEU A 71 -10.84 -7.42 -1.29
N VAL A 72 -10.57 -6.18 -0.88
CA VAL A 72 -11.18 -5.58 0.32
C VAL A 72 -12.68 -5.43 0.15
N GLU A 73 -13.14 -4.99 -1.02
CA GLU A 73 -14.57 -4.84 -1.31
C GLU A 73 -15.28 -6.20 -1.33
N GLN A 74 -14.67 -7.23 -1.92
CA GLN A 74 -15.18 -8.60 -1.90
C GLN A 74 -15.30 -9.13 -0.46
N GLN A 75 -14.28 -8.96 0.39
CA GLN A 75 -14.35 -9.37 1.81
C GLN A 75 -15.47 -8.66 2.56
N LYS A 76 -15.65 -7.34 2.35
CA LYS A 76 -16.75 -6.59 2.96
C LYS A 76 -18.12 -7.10 2.53
N GLY A 77 -18.28 -7.43 1.24
CA GLY A 77 -19.50 -8.02 0.70
C GLY A 77 -19.82 -9.37 1.36
N ILE A 78 -18.82 -10.24 1.51
CA ILE A 78 -18.96 -11.53 2.20
C ILE A 78 -19.37 -11.34 3.67
N VAL A 79 -18.69 -10.45 4.41
CA VAL A 79 -19.02 -10.17 5.81
C VAL A 79 -20.46 -9.66 5.94
N THR A 80 -20.88 -8.77 5.05
CA THR A 80 -22.25 -8.24 5.02
C THR A 80 -23.28 -9.33 4.73
N LEU A 81 -22.99 -10.22 3.79
CA LEU A 81 -23.87 -11.34 3.43
C LEU A 81 -23.97 -12.37 4.56
N LEU A 82 -22.85 -12.72 5.18
CA LEU A 82 -22.81 -13.63 6.33
C LEU A 82 -23.59 -13.06 7.51
N PHE A 83 -23.45 -11.76 7.79
CA PHE A 83 -24.22 -11.11 8.84
C PHE A 83 -25.73 -11.20 8.56
N ARG A 84 -26.17 -11.05 7.29
CA ARG A 84 -27.57 -11.23 6.91
C ARG A 84 -28.06 -12.68 7.00
N LEU A 85 -27.20 -13.66 6.71
CA LEU A 85 -27.57 -15.08 6.75
C LEU A 85 -27.55 -15.69 8.15
N PHE A 86 -26.69 -15.20 9.04
CA PHE A 86 -26.48 -15.78 10.38
C PHE A 86 -27.04 -14.96 11.54
N CYS A 87 -27.50 -13.72 11.32
CA CYS A 87 -28.13 -12.88 12.35
C CYS A 87 -29.64 -12.65 12.14
N VAL A 88 -30.31 -13.53 11.38
CA VAL A 88 -31.78 -13.62 11.32
C VAL A 88 -32.22 -14.91 11.99
#